data_AF-A0A024H3C0-F1
#
_entry.id   AF-A0A024H3C0-F1
#
_cell.length_a   1.000
_cell.length_b   1.000
_cell.length_c   1.000
_cell.angle_alpha   90.00
_cell.angle_beta   90.00
_cell.angle_gamma   90.00
#
_symmetry.space_group_name_H-M   'P 1'
#
loop_
_entity.id
_entity.type
_entity.pdbx_description
1 polymer ?
#
loop_
_entity_poly.entity_id
_entity_poly.type
_entity_poly.pdbx_seq_one_letter_code
_entity_poly.pdbx_strand_id
1 'polypeptide(L)'
;MTDQDYRDLQSPQGGYGGIQQPGALYVRKGGTGGKAGAKSNKPKLKTPKNGEVTILADFVWKPPISGAKEIQLLVAGQWHPGFADYAEITDVKTKESPGNMIALLGAITEYKQQSIKRLNFFTHANLSVVGIRGFINPENVYFDESVDAADVDGLTRASLNFTYKNQNFTLDDVRSRFTEDAIFVLYGCDTAFAPTVLLTAWKDLFQVTTIGFKTEMMFCPPRQTIGGREFKRKGEKIGIWKPNFTCDVNSTRNWRSLIDDPSAVKVSK
;
A
#
# COMPACT_ATOMS: atom_id res chain seq x y z
N MET A 1 6.75 2.99 -32.16
CA MET A 1 7.39 2.63 -30.88
C MET A 1 7.76 1.18 -30.99
N THR A 2 9.06 0.93 -31.03
CA THR A 2 9.61 -0.42 -31.07
C THR A 2 9.45 -1.08 -29.70
N ASP A 3 9.64 -2.40 -29.63
CA ASP A 3 9.70 -3.10 -28.34
C ASP A 3 10.81 -2.55 -27.42
N GLN A 4 11.80 -1.82 -27.96
CA GLN A 4 12.87 -1.19 -27.19
C GLN A 4 12.42 0.12 -26.54
N ASP A 5 11.70 0.97 -27.27
CA ASP A 5 11.22 2.26 -26.75
C ASP A 5 10.27 2.08 -25.55
N TYR A 6 9.44 1.03 -25.56
CA TYR A 6 8.57 0.69 -24.43
C TYR A 6 9.36 0.18 -23.21
N ARG A 7 10.54 -0.41 -23.42
CA ARG A 7 11.42 -0.90 -22.34
C ARG A 7 12.11 0.24 -21.61
N ASP A 8 12.58 1.24 -22.35
CA ASP A 8 13.36 2.35 -21.77
C ASP A 8 12.49 3.32 -20.94
N LEU A 9 11.18 3.36 -21.20
CA LEU A 9 10.21 4.18 -20.47
C LEU A 9 9.82 3.65 -19.09
N GLN A 10 10.08 2.37 -18.83
CA GLN A 10 9.74 1.70 -17.57
C GLN A 10 10.92 1.64 -16.59
N SER A 11 12.00 2.38 -16.85
CA SER A 11 13.15 2.46 -15.94
C SER A 11 13.69 3.89 -15.81
N PRO A 12 12.87 4.86 -15.36
CA PRO A 12 13.40 6.19 -15.08
C PRO A 12 14.27 6.10 -13.82
N GLN A 13 15.59 6.20 -13.99
CA GLN A 13 16.53 6.43 -12.91
C GLN A 13 16.21 7.79 -12.27
N GLY A 14 15.42 7.81 -11.20
CA GLY A 14 15.05 9.06 -10.54
C GLY A 14 14.12 8.85 -9.34
N GLY A 15 14.70 8.63 -8.16
CA GLY A 15 13.95 8.61 -6.90
C GLY A 15 13.30 9.97 -6.63
N TYR A 16 12.12 9.94 -6.00
CA TYR A 16 11.28 11.07 -5.61
C TYR A 16 12.07 12.29 -5.06
N GLY A 17 12.43 13.22 -5.95
CA GLY A 17 13.07 14.49 -5.60
C GLY A 17 12.02 15.53 -5.23
N GLY A 18 11.71 15.67 -3.94
CA GLY A 18 10.88 16.76 -3.43
C GLY A 18 10.00 16.37 -2.24
N ILE A 19 10.60 16.33 -1.04
CA ILE A 19 9.85 16.11 0.20
C ILE A 19 9.20 17.44 0.62
N GLN A 20 7.89 17.59 0.42
CA GLN A 20 7.09 18.43 1.30
C GLN A 20 6.64 17.54 2.45
N GLN A 21 7.23 17.71 3.64
CA GLN A 21 6.81 16.96 4.82
C GLN A 21 5.38 17.35 5.21
N PRO A 22 4.41 16.41 5.27
CA PRO A 22 3.11 16.68 5.86
C PRO A 22 3.20 16.64 7.39
N GLY A 23 2.39 17.48 8.04
CA GLY A 23 2.43 17.74 9.47
C GLY A 23 2.17 16.53 10.36
N ALA A 24 2.76 16.59 11.56
CA ALA A 24 2.65 15.62 12.64
C ALA A 24 1.23 15.06 12.82
N LEU A 25 1.14 13.74 13.07
CA LEU A 25 -0.06 13.05 13.52
C LEU A 25 -0.68 13.78 14.73
N TYR A 26 -1.75 14.54 14.51
CA TYR A 26 -2.53 15.11 15.60
C TYR A 26 -3.40 14.02 16.23
N VAL A 27 -2.87 13.34 17.24
CA VAL A 27 -3.66 12.50 18.15
C VAL A 27 -4.56 13.43 18.97
N ARG A 28 -5.83 13.57 18.55
CA ARG A 28 -6.84 14.34 19.29
C ARG A 28 -7.06 13.68 20.66
N LYS A 29 -6.60 14.32 21.73
CA LYS A 29 -6.87 13.91 23.12
C LYS A 29 -8.39 13.75 23.33
N GLY A 30 -8.76 12.58 23.85
CA GLY A 30 -10.15 12.14 24.00
C GLY A 30 -11.01 13.08 24.83
N GLY A 31 -12.21 13.37 24.33
CA GLY A 31 -13.30 13.94 25.10
C GLY A 31 -14.10 12.84 25.77
N THR A 32 -14.15 12.87 27.10
CA THR A 32 -15.07 12.07 27.92
C THR A 32 -16.49 12.59 27.79
N GLY A 33 -17.45 11.73 27.42
CA GLY A 33 -18.87 12.04 27.61
C GLY A 33 -19.83 11.19 26.80
N GLY A 34 -20.77 10.53 27.50
CA GLY A 34 -22.03 10.06 26.92
C GLY A 34 -22.29 8.56 27.04
N LYS A 35 -22.83 8.11 28.18
CA LYS A 35 -23.56 6.84 28.26
C LYS A 35 -24.87 7.01 27.48
N ALA A 36 -24.99 6.33 26.35
CA ALA A 36 -26.28 6.02 25.72
C ALA A 36 -26.29 4.54 25.36
N GLY A 37 -27.16 3.78 26.02
CA GLY A 37 -27.40 2.37 25.75
C GLY A 37 -28.13 2.21 24.41
N ALA A 38 -27.40 2.31 23.30
CA ALA A 38 -27.86 1.80 22.03
C ALA A 38 -27.58 0.29 22.01
N LYS A 39 -28.61 -0.52 21.74
CA LYS A 39 -28.43 -1.95 21.43
C LYS A 39 -27.44 -2.04 20.27
N SER A 40 -26.19 -2.40 20.58
CA SER A 40 -25.12 -2.47 19.60
C SER A 40 -25.41 -3.64 18.66
N ASN A 41 -25.98 -3.35 17.48
CA ASN A 41 -25.82 -4.24 16.34
C ASN A 41 -24.34 -4.21 15.98
N LYS A 42 -23.52 -5.00 16.69
CA LYS A 42 -22.12 -5.18 16.36
C LYS A 42 -22.07 -5.68 14.92
N PRO A 43 -21.39 -4.98 14.01
CA PRO A 43 -21.26 -5.43 12.62
C PRO A 43 -20.75 -6.86 12.59
N LYS A 44 -21.31 -7.68 11.70
CA LYS A 44 -20.84 -9.05 11.51
C LYS A 44 -19.40 -9.01 11.01
N LEU A 45 -18.48 -9.62 11.78
CA LEU A 45 -17.06 -9.69 11.40
C LEU A 45 -16.86 -10.49 10.12
N LYS A 46 -16.02 -9.97 9.23
CA LYS A 46 -15.61 -10.58 7.96
C LYS A 46 -14.70 -11.79 8.22
N THR A 47 -14.75 -12.78 7.32
CA THR A 47 -13.75 -13.87 7.27
C THR A 47 -12.96 -13.69 5.98
N PRO A 48 -11.64 -13.51 6.04
CA PRO A 48 -10.83 -13.30 4.85
C PRO A 48 -10.77 -14.59 4.02
N LYS A 49 -10.90 -14.47 2.70
CA LYS A 49 -10.77 -15.61 1.79
C LYS A 49 -9.34 -16.14 1.89
N ASN A 50 -9.19 -17.44 2.16
CA ASN A 50 -7.89 -18.10 2.36
C ASN A 50 -7.01 -17.47 3.46
N GLY A 51 -7.57 -16.70 4.39
CA GLY A 51 -6.79 -15.99 5.40
C GLY A 51 -6.10 -14.71 4.90
N GLU A 52 -6.40 -14.25 3.69
CA GLU A 52 -5.74 -13.10 3.07
C GLU A 52 -6.60 -11.84 3.08
N VAL A 53 -5.99 -10.73 3.49
CA VAL A 53 -6.54 -9.37 3.40
C VAL A 53 -5.59 -8.53 2.55
N THR A 54 -6.13 -7.76 1.62
CA THR A 54 -5.35 -6.84 0.79
C THR A 54 -5.95 -5.45 0.89
N ILE A 55 -5.15 -4.50 1.35
CA ILE A 55 -5.49 -3.09 1.47
C ILE A 55 -4.72 -2.33 0.38
N LEU A 56 -5.39 -1.40 -0.28
CA LEU A 56 -4.79 -0.55 -1.31
C LEU A 56 -4.82 0.90 -0.85
N ALA A 57 -3.68 1.58 -0.92
CA ALA A 57 -3.64 3.02 -0.72
C ALA A 57 -4.40 3.74 -1.84
N ASP A 58 -5.00 4.89 -1.52
CA ASP A 58 -5.74 5.67 -2.51
C ASP A 58 -4.86 6.78 -3.07
N PHE A 59 -4.37 6.53 -4.28
CA PHE A 59 -3.65 7.48 -5.09
C PHE A 59 -4.43 7.71 -6.39
N VAL A 60 -4.78 8.97 -6.63
CA VAL A 60 -5.56 9.40 -7.78
C VAL A 60 -4.82 10.50 -8.53
N TRP A 61 -4.97 10.52 -9.85
CA TRP A 61 -4.46 11.63 -10.66
C TRP A 61 -5.16 12.95 -10.31
N LYS A 62 -4.37 13.99 -10.01
CA LYS A 62 -4.82 15.36 -9.77
C LYS A 62 -4.05 16.33 -10.68
N PRO A 63 -4.74 17.08 -11.58
CA PRO A 63 -6.15 16.93 -11.93
C PRO A 63 -6.45 15.55 -12.55
N PRO A 64 -7.71 15.09 -12.55
CA PRO A 64 -8.08 13.86 -13.26
C PRO A 64 -7.65 13.93 -14.73
N ILE A 65 -7.04 12.86 -15.23
CA ILE A 65 -6.57 12.76 -16.60
C ILE A 65 -7.41 11.76 -17.41
N SER A 66 -7.47 11.95 -18.73
CA SER A 66 -8.08 10.98 -19.63
C SER A 66 -7.15 9.78 -19.87
N GLY A 67 -7.70 8.64 -20.31
CA GLY A 67 -6.89 7.48 -20.68
C GLY A 67 -5.85 7.79 -21.77
N ALA A 68 -6.20 8.65 -22.74
CA ALA A 68 -5.25 9.13 -23.74
C ALA A 68 -4.06 9.88 -23.13
N LYS A 69 -4.32 10.77 -22.15
CA LYS A 69 -3.27 11.50 -21.45
C LYS A 69 -2.44 10.56 -20.57
N GLU A 70 -3.06 9.57 -19.93
CA GLU A 70 -2.35 8.57 -19.13
C GLU A 70 -1.39 7.73 -19.99
N ILE A 71 -1.81 7.32 -21.21
CA ILE A 71 -0.93 6.66 -22.18
C ILE A 71 0.24 7.57 -22.55
N GLN A 72 -0.01 8.86 -22.80
CA GLN A 72 1.07 9.81 -23.11
C GLN A 72 2.07 9.94 -21.97
N LEU A 73 1.61 9.97 -20.71
CA LEU A 73 2.50 10.03 -19.54
C LEU A 73 3.29 8.74 -19.36
N LEU A 74 2.69 7.58 -19.62
CA LEU A 74 3.41 6.30 -19.64
C LEU A 74 4.51 6.31 -20.70
N VAL A 75 4.17 6.83 -21.88
CA VAL A 75 5.12 7.01 -23.00
C VAL A 75 6.19 8.06 -22.72
N ALA A 76 6.00 8.94 -21.75
CA ALA A 76 6.97 9.95 -21.35
C ALA A 76 7.80 9.54 -20.13
N GLY A 77 7.57 8.36 -19.54
CA GLY A 77 8.22 7.94 -18.29
C GLY A 77 7.76 8.75 -17.08
N GLN A 78 6.58 9.37 -17.15
CA GLN A 78 5.98 10.24 -16.12
C GLN A 78 4.74 9.60 -15.48
N TRP A 79 4.52 8.31 -15.72
CA TRP A 79 3.38 7.59 -15.20
C TRP A 79 3.74 6.91 -13.88
N HIS A 80 2.81 6.96 -12.93
CA HIS A 80 2.89 6.23 -11.68
C HIS A 80 1.59 5.45 -11.47
N PRO A 81 1.64 4.26 -10.86
CA PRO A 81 0.45 3.45 -10.58
C PRO A 81 -0.45 4.15 -9.55
N GLY A 82 -1.75 4.18 -9.81
CA GLY A 82 -2.76 4.64 -8.86
C GLY A 82 -3.57 3.48 -8.28
N PHE A 83 -4.63 3.82 -7.54
CA PHE A 83 -5.55 2.83 -6.98
C PHE A 83 -6.09 1.85 -8.02
N ALA A 84 -6.43 2.34 -9.23
CA ALA A 84 -7.01 1.52 -10.29
C ALA A 84 -6.06 0.42 -10.79
N ASP A 85 -4.76 0.70 -10.76
CA ASP A 85 -3.69 -0.21 -11.21
C ASP A 85 -3.42 -1.27 -10.12
N TYR A 86 -3.39 -0.84 -8.85
CA TYR A 86 -3.35 -1.77 -7.70
C TYR A 86 -4.57 -2.70 -7.66
N ALA A 87 -5.75 -2.18 -7.94
CA ALA A 87 -7.00 -2.94 -7.99
C ALA A 87 -6.96 -4.02 -9.09
N GLU A 88 -6.38 -3.71 -10.25
CA GLU A 88 -6.23 -4.67 -11.33
C GLU A 88 -5.25 -5.80 -10.97
N ILE A 89 -4.11 -5.50 -10.34
CA ILE A 89 -3.14 -6.52 -9.92
C ILE A 89 -3.71 -7.46 -8.85
N THR A 90 -4.50 -6.92 -7.93
CA THR A 90 -4.92 -7.62 -6.71
C THR A 90 -6.32 -8.24 -6.79
N ASP A 91 -7.08 -7.93 -7.85
CA ASP A 91 -8.52 -8.21 -7.99
C ASP A 91 -9.41 -7.56 -6.91
N VAL A 92 -8.88 -6.63 -6.10
CA VAL A 92 -9.65 -5.91 -5.08
C VAL A 92 -10.42 -4.77 -5.74
N LYS A 93 -11.75 -4.93 -5.87
CA LYS A 93 -12.61 -3.98 -6.61
C LYS A 93 -13.18 -2.84 -5.76
N THR A 94 -13.21 -3.00 -4.45
CA THR A 94 -13.75 -1.99 -3.54
C THR A 94 -12.64 -1.02 -3.13
N LYS A 95 -12.90 0.29 -3.21
CA LYS A 95 -12.12 1.31 -2.52
C LYS A 95 -12.23 1.10 -1.01
N GLU A 96 -11.48 0.15 -0.47
CA GLU A 96 -11.17 0.05 0.95
C GLU A 96 -9.92 0.87 1.23
N SER A 97 -9.92 2.13 0.79
CA SER A 97 -8.87 3.05 1.18
C SER A 97 -8.99 3.31 2.67
N PRO A 98 -7.91 3.11 3.44
CA PRO A 98 -7.94 3.44 4.85
C PRO A 98 -8.12 4.94 5.06
N GLY A 99 -7.72 5.80 4.10
CA GLY A 99 -7.81 7.26 4.24
C GLY A 99 -6.76 7.85 5.18
N ASN A 100 -6.54 7.25 6.36
CA ASN A 100 -5.45 7.56 7.29
C ASN A 100 -4.99 6.31 8.06
N MET A 101 -3.91 6.45 8.85
CA MET A 101 -3.32 5.32 9.58
C MET A 101 -4.31 4.69 10.59
N ILE A 102 -5.12 5.48 11.29
CA ILE A 102 -6.10 4.98 12.25
C ILE A 102 -7.19 4.15 11.58
N ALA A 103 -7.64 4.55 10.39
CA ALA A 103 -8.64 3.81 9.65
C ALA A 103 -8.06 2.59 8.92
N LEU A 104 -6.73 2.54 8.68
CA LEU A 104 -6.04 1.29 8.32
C LEU A 104 -6.15 0.28 9.47
N LEU A 105 -5.83 0.70 10.70
CA LEU A 105 -6.00 -0.13 11.90
C LEU A 105 -7.45 -0.57 12.08
N GLY A 106 -8.40 0.35 11.89
CA GLY A 106 -9.83 0.06 11.96
C GLY A 106 -10.31 -0.93 10.90
N ALA A 107 -9.78 -0.89 9.68
CA ALA A 107 -10.12 -1.86 8.64
C ALA A 107 -9.72 -3.29 9.04
N ILE A 108 -8.60 -3.45 9.76
CA ILE A 108 -8.14 -4.75 10.27
C ILE A 108 -9.10 -5.31 11.33
N THR A 109 -9.70 -4.46 12.17
CA THR A 109 -10.62 -4.92 13.23
C THR A 109 -11.96 -5.43 12.70
N GLU A 110 -12.26 -5.24 11.41
CA GLU A 110 -13.46 -5.78 10.77
C GLU A 110 -13.44 -7.30 10.58
N TYR A 111 -12.28 -7.93 10.70
CA TYR A 111 -12.11 -9.36 10.49
C TYR A 111 -12.27 -10.17 11.79
N LYS A 112 -12.55 -11.46 11.67
CA LYS A 112 -12.61 -12.36 12.83
C LYS A 112 -11.23 -12.44 13.51
N GLN A 113 -11.23 -12.68 14.82
CA GLN A 113 -10.01 -12.97 15.55
C GLN A 113 -9.30 -14.19 14.96
N GLN A 114 -7.96 -14.18 14.98
CA GLN A 114 -7.13 -15.29 14.51
C GLN A 114 -7.48 -15.77 13.10
N SER A 115 -7.81 -14.85 12.19
CA SER A 115 -8.25 -15.20 10.83
C SER A 115 -7.38 -14.65 9.72
N ILE A 116 -6.59 -13.61 10.00
CA ILE A 116 -5.67 -13.01 9.02
C ILE A 116 -4.33 -13.74 9.09
N LYS A 117 -4.03 -14.52 8.05
CA LYS A 117 -2.73 -15.17 7.82
C LYS A 117 -1.78 -14.28 7.02
N ARG A 118 -2.33 -13.45 6.14
CA ARG A 118 -1.55 -12.54 5.28
C ARG A 118 -2.28 -11.23 5.12
N LEU A 119 -1.63 -10.13 5.49
CA LEU A 119 -2.07 -8.78 5.19
C LEU A 119 -1.13 -8.17 4.14
N ASN A 120 -1.67 -7.77 2.99
CA ASN A 120 -0.92 -7.10 1.94
C ASN A 120 -1.30 -5.62 1.92
N PHE A 121 -0.32 -4.74 1.78
CA PHE A 121 -0.55 -3.31 1.60
C PHE A 121 0.16 -2.80 0.36
N PHE A 122 -0.62 -2.36 -0.63
CA PHE A 122 -0.11 -1.77 -1.88
C PHE A 122 -0.16 -0.26 -1.80
N THR A 123 0.98 0.39 -2.02
CA THR A 123 1.10 1.84 -1.84
C THR A 123 2.31 2.42 -2.57
N HIS A 124 2.43 3.75 -2.55
CA HIS A 124 3.69 4.44 -2.80
C HIS A 124 4.47 4.58 -1.50
N ALA A 125 5.78 4.39 -1.57
CA ALA A 125 6.66 4.55 -0.44
C ALA A 125 8.03 5.04 -0.91
N ASN A 126 8.90 5.37 0.04
CA ASN A 126 10.32 5.55 -0.17
C ASN A 126 11.09 4.90 0.99
N LEU A 127 12.41 5.09 1.04
CA LEU A 127 13.29 4.48 2.05
C LEU A 127 12.83 4.71 3.51
N SER A 128 12.15 5.81 3.79
CA SER A 128 11.81 6.24 5.15
C SER A 128 10.31 6.36 5.42
N VAL A 129 9.48 6.46 4.39
CA VAL A 129 8.07 6.84 4.51
C VAL A 129 7.18 5.92 3.68
N VAL A 130 6.05 5.52 4.25
CA VAL A 130 4.97 4.83 3.55
C VAL A 130 3.78 5.76 3.39
N GLY A 131 3.34 5.96 2.15
CA GLY A 131 2.09 6.66 1.86
C GLY A 131 0.90 5.82 2.33
N ILE A 132 -0.09 6.48 2.94
CA ILE A 132 -1.39 5.88 3.26
C ILE A 132 -2.45 6.36 2.25
N ARG A 133 -2.32 7.61 1.81
CA ARG A 133 -3.15 8.23 0.77
C ARG A 133 -2.39 9.36 0.10
N GLY A 134 -2.70 9.65 -1.15
CA GLY A 134 -2.17 10.82 -1.81
C GLY A 134 -2.74 11.05 -3.19
N PHE A 135 -1.94 11.69 -4.02
CA PHE A 135 -2.27 11.95 -5.41
C PHE A 135 -1.04 11.86 -6.30
N ILE A 136 -1.31 11.80 -7.60
CA ILE A 136 -0.31 11.68 -8.65
C ILE A 136 -0.52 12.84 -9.63
N ASN A 137 0.55 13.43 -10.12
CA ASN A 137 0.53 14.33 -11.26
C ASN A 137 1.72 14.00 -12.18
N PRO A 138 1.87 14.67 -13.34
CA PRO A 138 2.97 14.39 -14.27
C PRO A 138 4.37 14.62 -13.69
N GLU A 139 4.47 15.44 -12.64
CA GLU A 139 5.73 15.76 -11.99
C GLU A 139 6.13 14.72 -10.95
N ASN A 140 5.16 14.24 -10.16
CA ASN A 140 5.45 13.34 -9.05
C ASN A 140 4.24 12.65 -8.38
N VAL A 141 4.56 11.81 -7.39
CA VAL A 141 3.61 11.31 -6.39
C VAL A 141 3.73 12.13 -5.10
N TYR A 142 2.57 12.50 -4.54
CA TYR A 142 2.47 13.33 -3.35
C TYR A 142 1.64 12.63 -2.28
N PHE A 143 2.12 12.66 -1.03
CA PHE A 143 1.44 12.03 0.10
C PHE A 143 0.57 13.06 0.82
N ASP A 144 -0.75 12.84 0.80
CA ASP A 144 -1.69 13.58 1.64
C ASP A 144 -1.66 13.06 3.09
N GLU A 145 -1.40 11.76 3.24
CA GLU A 145 -1.15 11.08 4.52
C GLU A 145 -0.02 10.07 4.32
N SER A 146 0.95 10.07 5.23
CA SER A 146 2.03 9.11 5.27
C SER A 146 2.48 8.84 6.69
N VAL A 147 3.22 7.75 6.88
CA VAL A 147 3.85 7.40 8.15
C VAL A 147 5.31 7.05 7.93
N ASP A 148 6.17 7.49 8.84
CA ASP A 148 7.54 6.99 8.96
C ASP A 148 7.66 5.93 10.08
N ALA A 149 8.89 5.49 10.36
CA ALA A 149 9.12 4.48 11.41
C ALA A 149 8.79 5.01 12.82
N ALA A 150 9.03 6.29 13.10
CA ALA A 150 8.76 6.89 14.40
C ALA A 150 7.24 7.05 14.64
N ASP A 151 6.49 7.41 13.60
CA ASP A 151 5.02 7.44 13.63
C ASP A 151 4.45 6.06 13.97
N VAL A 152 4.91 5.01 13.28
CA VAL A 152 4.47 3.62 13.49
C VAL A 152 4.88 3.12 14.88
N ASP A 153 6.12 3.39 15.32
CA ASP A 153 6.60 3.07 16.66
C ASP A 153 5.79 3.78 17.75
N GLY A 154 5.44 5.05 17.54
CA GLY A 154 4.65 5.83 18.49
C GLY A 154 3.31 5.16 18.82
N LEU A 155 2.70 4.52 17.82
CA LEU A 155 1.44 3.77 17.98
C LEU A 155 1.62 2.50 18.82
N THR A 156 2.81 1.90 18.87
CA THR A 156 3.09 0.72 19.71
C THR A 156 3.24 1.04 21.19
N ARG A 157 3.84 2.20 21.51
CA ARG A 157 4.23 2.58 22.87
C ARG A 157 3.11 3.25 23.65
N ALA A 158 2.20 3.91 22.94
CA ALA A 158 0.98 4.43 23.54
C ALA A 158 -0.01 3.26 23.75
N SER A 159 -0.75 3.26 24.87
CA SER A 159 -1.98 2.46 24.99
C SER A 159 -3.01 3.00 23.99
N LEU A 160 -2.83 2.67 22.71
CA LEU A 160 -3.60 3.23 21.61
C LEU A 160 -5.05 2.83 21.76
N ASN A 161 -5.91 3.83 21.91
CA ASN A 161 -7.36 3.73 21.86
C ASN A 161 -7.83 4.64 20.72
N PHE A 162 -8.62 4.10 19.79
CA PHE A 162 -9.08 4.83 18.63
C PHE A 162 -10.53 4.48 18.28
N THR A 163 -11.21 5.39 17.62
CA THR A 163 -12.59 5.19 17.16
C THR A 163 -12.60 4.92 15.67
N TYR A 164 -13.27 3.84 15.26
CA TYR A 164 -13.53 3.51 13.86
C TYR A 164 -14.99 3.06 13.69
N LYS A 165 -15.72 3.65 12.72
CA LYS A 165 -17.15 3.38 12.49
C LYS A 165 -17.99 3.43 13.79
N ASN A 166 -17.77 4.48 14.59
CA ASN A 166 -18.44 4.72 15.88
C ASN A 166 -18.22 3.63 16.95
N GLN A 167 -17.18 2.82 16.82
CA GLN A 167 -16.75 1.84 17.81
C GLN A 167 -15.34 2.14 18.28
N ASN A 168 -15.07 1.93 19.57
CA ASN A 168 -13.75 2.08 20.14
C ASN A 168 -12.99 0.77 20.05
N PHE A 169 -11.74 0.86 19.61
CA PHE A 169 -10.81 -0.24 19.48
C PHE A 169 -9.49 0.12 20.14
N THR A 170 -8.78 -0.92 20.54
CA THR A 170 -7.42 -0.88 21.05
C THR A 170 -6.44 -1.45 20.03
N LEU A 171 -5.14 -1.28 20.25
CA LEU A 171 -4.14 -2.00 19.46
C LEU A 171 -4.24 -3.53 19.63
N ASP A 172 -4.67 -4.02 20.79
CA ASP A 172 -4.86 -5.46 21.01
C ASP A 172 -6.05 -6.01 20.19
N ASP A 173 -7.07 -5.18 19.95
CA ASP A 173 -8.16 -5.53 19.03
C ASP A 173 -7.67 -5.69 17.59
N VAL A 174 -6.61 -4.97 17.18
CA VAL A 174 -5.97 -5.13 15.87
C VAL A 174 -5.12 -6.39 15.85
N ARG A 175 -4.22 -6.55 16.84
CA ARG A 175 -3.30 -7.69 16.95
C ARG A 175 -4.03 -9.03 17.04
N SER A 176 -5.16 -9.08 17.74
CA SER A 176 -5.96 -10.30 17.90
C SER A 176 -6.58 -10.84 16.60
N ARG A 177 -6.54 -10.08 15.50
CA ARG A 177 -7.06 -10.48 14.17
C ARG A 177 -6.13 -11.41 13.42
N PHE A 178 -4.83 -11.29 13.69
CA PHE A 178 -3.78 -12.07 13.03
C PHE A 178 -3.66 -13.46 13.64
N THR A 179 -3.37 -14.47 12.80
CA THR A 179 -2.93 -15.79 13.28
C THR A 179 -1.52 -15.71 13.85
N GLU A 180 -1.10 -16.74 14.59
CA GLU A 180 0.23 -16.81 15.21
C GLU A 180 1.38 -16.65 14.20
N ASP A 181 1.22 -17.26 13.03
CA ASP A 181 2.16 -17.33 11.90
C ASP A 181 1.91 -16.25 10.83
N ALA A 182 1.09 -15.24 11.15
CA ALA A 182 0.70 -14.25 10.16
C ALA A 182 1.88 -13.45 9.62
N ILE A 183 1.73 -12.99 8.38
CA ILE A 183 2.67 -12.08 7.71
C ILE A 183 1.98 -10.77 7.29
N PHE A 184 2.74 -9.69 7.35
CA PHE A 184 2.41 -8.42 6.71
C PHE A 184 3.38 -8.16 5.57
N VAL A 185 2.86 -7.91 4.37
CA VAL A 185 3.68 -7.68 3.16
C VAL A 185 3.41 -6.28 2.64
N LEU A 186 4.46 -5.48 2.54
CA LEU A 186 4.42 -4.10 2.08
C LEU A 186 4.93 -4.03 0.63
N TYR A 187 4.00 -3.74 -0.28
CA TYR A 187 4.26 -3.53 -1.70
C TYR A 187 4.31 -2.03 -1.98
N GLY A 188 5.48 -1.42 -1.76
CA GLY A 188 5.74 -0.01 -2.03
C GLY A 188 6.35 0.22 -3.42
N CYS A 189 5.74 1.07 -4.24
CA CYS A 189 6.37 1.57 -5.48
C CYS A 189 7.69 2.28 -5.14
N ASP A 190 8.71 2.13 -6.00
CA ASP A 190 10.03 2.79 -5.94
C ASP A 190 10.74 2.77 -4.57
N THR A 191 10.51 1.71 -3.79
CA THR A 191 11.11 1.58 -2.46
C THR A 191 12.11 0.44 -2.36
N ALA A 192 13.26 0.75 -1.79
CA ALA A 192 14.13 -0.22 -1.13
C ALA A 192 13.93 -0.14 0.39
N PHE A 193 13.35 -1.14 1.04
CA PHE A 193 13.21 -1.18 2.51
C PHE A 193 14.51 -1.61 3.23
N ALA A 194 15.64 -1.20 2.67
CA ALA A 194 16.97 -1.37 3.25
C ALA A 194 17.53 0.04 3.54
N PRO A 195 17.69 0.42 4.82
CA PRO A 195 17.59 -0.39 6.04
C PRO A 195 16.15 -0.71 6.48
N THR A 196 15.98 -1.78 7.26
CA THR A 196 14.67 -2.38 7.64
C THR A 196 13.96 -1.69 8.81
N VAL A 197 14.30 -0.44 9.10
CA VAL A 197 13.78 0.27 10.28
C VAL A 197 12.25 0.38 10.22
N LEU A 198 11.70 0.79 9.07
CA LEU A 198 10.26 0.89 8.89
C LEU A 198 9.57 -0.47 8.97
N LEU A 199 10.15 -1.53 8.39
CA LEU A 199 9.62 -2.89 8.50
C LEU A 199 9.61 -3.41 9.95
N THR A 200 10.59 -3.01 10.75
CA THR A 200 10.67 -3.35 12.18
C THR A 200 9.56 -2.66 12.96
N ALA A 201 9.30 -1.37 12.70
CA ALA A 201 8.19 -0.64 13.31
C ALA A 201 6.85 -1.32 13.01
N TRP A 202 6.61 -1.73 11.75
CA TRP A 202 5.41 -2.47 11.37
C TRP A 202 5.30 -3.84 12.07
N LYS A 203 6.44 -4.53 12.25
CA LYS A 203 6.51 -5.81 12.96
C LYS A 203 6.08 -5.63 14.41
N ASP A 204 6.58 -4.60 15.09
CA ASP A 204 6.25 -4.33 16.49
C ASP A 204 4.80 -3.84 16.65
N LEU A 205 4.28 -3.08 15.68
CA LEU A 205 2.89 -2.67 15.64
C LEU A 205 1.94 -3.86 15.59
N PHE A 206 2.12 -4.75 14.61
CA PHE A 206 1.19 -5.85 14.38
C PHE A 206 1.54 -7.14 15.12
N GLN A 207 2.76 -7.27 15.64
CA GLN A 207 3.30 -8.52 16.22
C GLN A 207 3.21 -9.70 15.24
N VAL A 208 3.59 -9.45 13.99
CA VAL A 208 3.63 -10.41 12.88
C VAL A 208 4.97 -10.32 12.17
N THR A 209 5.31 -11.32 11.37
CA THR A 209 6.47 -11.19 10.47
C THR A 209 6.17 -10.14 9.41
N THR A 210 7.08 -9.21 9.15
CA THR A 210 6.94 -8.22 8.08
C THR A 210 7.87 -8.52 6.91
N ILE A 211 7.39 -8.28 5.70
CA ILE A 211 8.13 -8.49 4.45
C ILE A 211 8.04 -7.23 3.60
N GLY A 212 9.19 -6.78 3.10
CA GLY A 212 9.32 -5.78 2.04
C GLY A 212 10.37 -6.23 1.03
N PHE A 213 10.88 -5.31 0.22
CA PHE A 213 11.82 -5.58 -0.86
C PHE A 213 13.03 -4.64 -0.81
N LYS A 214 14.23 -5.14 -1.15
CA LYS A 214 15.50 -4.36 -1.19
C LYS A 214 15.60 -3.44 -2.39
N THR A 215 14.76 -3.66 -3.39
CA THR A 215 14.75 -2.89 -4.63
C THR A 215 13.32 -2.53 -5.00
N GLU A 216 13.20 -1.55 -5.88
CA GLU A 216 11.96 -0.93 -6.30
C GLU A 216 10.96 -1.94 -6.86
N MET A 217 9.68 -1.78 -6.50
CA MET A 217 8.60 -2.55 -7.10
C MET A 217 8.17 -1.88 -8.41
N MET A 218 8.21 -2.63 -9.51
CA MET A 218 7.88 -2.15 -10.84
C MET A 218 6.46 -2.54 -11.22
N PHE A 219 5.65 -1.56 -11.63
CA PHE A 219 4.30 -1.78 -12.12
C PHE A 219 4.29 -1.79 -13.65
N CYS A 220 3.68 -2.83 -14.20
CA CYS A 220 3.82 -3.22 -15.59
C CYS A 220 2.45 -3.28 -16.26
N PRO A 221 1.90 -2.13 -16.69
CA PRO A 221 0.67 -2.13 -17.47
C PRO A 221 0.87 -2.95 -18.76
N PRO A 222 -0.20 -3.52 -19.34
CA PRO A 222 -0.16 -4.11 -20.66
C PRO A 222 0.34 -3.12 -21.74
N ARG A 223 0.70 -3.66 -22.90
CA ARG A 223 1.04 -2.82 -24.06
C ARG A 223 -0.13 -1.88 -24.41
N GLN A 224 0.16 -0.58 -24.40
CA GLN A 224 -0.78 0.46 -24.76
C GLN A 224 -0.78 0.72 -26.27
N THR A 225 -1.90 1.22 -26.79
CA THR A 225 -1.98 1.69 -28.18
C THR A 225 -1.65 3.18 -28.20
N ILE A 226 -0.59 3.59 -28.90
CA ILE A 226 -0.21 5.01 -29.02
C ILE A 226 -1.31 5.76 -29.77
N GLY A 227 -1.74 6.89 -29.21
CA GLY A 227 -2.91 7.63 -29.71
C GLY A 227 -4.25 6.98 -29.33
N GLY A 228 -4.24 5.91 -28.53
CA GLY A 228 -5.44 5.30 -27.96
C GLY A 228 -6.18 6.24 -27.00
N ARG A 229 -7.48 5.96 -26.78
CA ARG A 229 -8.35 6.77 -25.92
C ARG A 229 -8.48 6.24 -24.49
N GLU A 230 -8.27 4.95 -24.30
CA GLU A 230 -8.46 4.24 -23.04
C GLU A 230 -7.16 3.60 -22.59
N PHE A 231 -6.78 3.83 -21.33
CA PHE A 231 -5.64 3.17 -20.71
C PHE A 231 -6.02 1.73 -20.35
N LYS A 232 -5.34 0.77 -20.96
CA LYS A 232 -5.58 -0.66 -20.74
C LYS A 232 -4.91 -1.09 -19.44
N ARG A 233 -5.69 -1.41 -18.42
CA ARG A 233 -5.19 -2.02 -17.18
C ARG A 233 -5.20 -3.53 -17.25
N LYS A 234 -6.24 -4.11 -17.88
CA LYS A 234 -6.50 -5.55 -17.86
C LYS A 234 -5.25 -6.39 -18.12
N GLY A 235 -4.82 -7.12 -17.09
CA GLY A 235 -3.65 -7.99 -17.17
C GLY A 235 -2.32 -7.34 -16.81
N GLU A 236 -2.37 -6.22 -16.11
CA GLU A 236 -1.26 -5.59 -15.41
C GLU A 236 -0.48 -6.60 -14.56
N LYS A 237 0.83 -6.36 -14.48
CA LYS A 237 1.78 -7.20 -13.78
C LYS A 237 2.58 -6.34 -12.81
N ILE A 238 3.26 -7.01 -11.89
CA ILE A 238 4.18 -6.38 -10.96
C ILE A 238 5.48 -7.18 -10.92
N GLY A 239 6.61 -6.49 -10.79
CA GLY A 239 7.92 -7.11 -10.68
C GLY A 239 8.78 -6.37 -9.68
N ILE A 240 10.02 -6.84 -9.53
CA ILE A 240 11.02 -6.21 -8.69
C ILE A 240 12.18 -5.77 -9.57
N TRP A 241 12.58 -4.52 -9.44
CA TRP A 241 13.63 -3.92 -10.25
C TRP A 241 14.95 -4.66 -10.08
N LYS A 242 15.66 -4.81 -11.20
CA LYS A 242 17.02 -5.34 -11.30
C LYS A 242 17.66 -4.86 -12.61
N PRO A 243 18.99 -4.98 -12.77
CA PRO A 243 19.63 -4.68 -14.05
C PRO A 243 18.98 -5.43 -15.21
N ASN A 244 18.68 -4.72 -16.30
CA ASN A 244 17.97 -5.22 -17.48
C ASN A 244 16.53 -5.68 -17.22
N PHE A 245 15.87 -5.12 -16.20
CA PHE A 245 14.45 -5.38 -15.95
C PHE A 245 13.61 -5.07 -17.19
N THR A 246 12.73 -6.00 -17.56
CA THR A 246 11.67 -5.75 -18.55
C THR A 246 10.35 -6.29 -18.03
N CYS A 247 9.26 -5.56 -18.29
CA CYS A 247 7.93 -6.03 -17.87
C CYS A 247 7.54 -7.36 -18.54
N ASP A 248 8.01 -7.68 -19.74
CA ASP A 248 7.65 -8.93 -20.40
C ASP A 248 8.30 -10.16 -19.73
N VAL A 249 9.50 -10.02 -19.19
CA VAL A 249 10.29 -11.16 -18.63
C VAL A 249 10.31 -11.18 -17.11
N ASN A 250 10.30 -10.01 -16.46
CA ASN A 250 10.62 -9.88 -15.04
C ASN A 250 9.44 -9.46 -14.16
N SER A 251 8.23 -9.39 -14.73
CA SER A 251 7.01 -9.14 -13.97
C SER A 251 6.07 -10.34 -14.00
N THR A 252 5.22 -10.44 -12.99
CA THR A 252 4.29 -11.55 -12.77
C THR A 252 2.89 -11.04 -12.45
N ARG A 253 1.89 -11.85 -12.77
CA ARG A 253 0.53 -11.69 -12.22
C ARG A 253 0.37 -12.36 -10.87
N ASN A 254 1.22 -13.34 -10.56
CA ASN A 254 1.28 -13.97 -9.26
C ASN A 254 2.11 -13.10 -8.29
N TRP A 255 1.64 -11.88 -8.02
CA TRP A 255 2.32 -10.94 -7.13
C TRP A 255 2.58 -11.51 -5.72
N ARG A 256 1.81 -12.53 -5.32
CA ARG A 256 1.97 -13.22 -4.03
C ARG A 256 3.32 -13.92 -3.92
N SER A 257 3.85 -14.46 -5.01
CA SER A 257 5.14 -15.18 -5.04
C SER A 257 6.34 -14.25 -5.00
N LEU A 258 6.14 -12.92 -5.10
CA LEU A 258 7.26 -11.98 -5.02
C LEU A 258 7.96 -12.04 -3.66
N ILE A 259 7.28 -12.47 -2.59
CA ILE A 259 7.91 -12.65 -1.27
C ILE A 259 9.02 -13.71 -1.25
N ASP A 260 9.07 -14.57 -2.28
CA ASP A 260 10.10 -15.60 -2.45
C ASP A 260 11.28 -15.10 -3.29
N ASP A 261 11.22 -13.85 -3.80
CA ASP A 261 12.31 -13.25 -4.56
C ASP A 261 13.55 -13.00 -3.67
N PRO A 262 14.79 -13.16 -4.16
CA PRO A 262 16.00 -12.92 -3.38
C PRO A 262 16.14 -11.49 -2.81
N SER A 263 15.43 -10.52 -3.38
CA SER A 263 15.36 -9.15 -2.88
C SER A 263 14.37 -8.98 -1.72
N ALA A 264 13.51 -9.96 -1.42
CA ALA A 264 12.61 -9.87 -0.29
C ALA A 264 13.41 -9.75 1.03
N VAL A 265 13.01 -8.82 1.88
CA VAL A 265 13.57 -8.65 3.24
C VAL A 265 12.51 -8.99 4.24
N LYS A 266 12.84 -9.92 5.13
CA LYS A 266 11.95 -10.40 6.17
C LYS A 266 12.45 -9.95 7.55
N VAL A 267 11.58 -9.29 8.31
CA VAL A 267 11.78 -9.05 9.75
C VAL A 267 10.82 -9.98 10.50
N SER A 268 11.37 -11.03 11.09
CA SER A 268 10.58 -12.06 11.77
C SER A 268 10.10 -11.56 13.13
N LYS A 269 8.87 -11.96 13.51
CA LYS A 269 8.21 -11.65 14.79
C LYS A 269 9.12 -11.88 15.99
#